data_AF-A0A0H2QZ61-F1
#
_entry.id   AF-A0A0H2QZ61-F1
#
_cell.length_a   1.000
_cell.length_b   1.000
_cell.length_c   1.000
_cell.angle_alpha   90.00
_cell.angle_beta   90.00
_cell.angle_gamma   90.00
#
_symmetry.space_group_name_H-M   'P 1'
#
loop_
_entity.id
_entity.type
_entity.pdbx_description
1 polymer ?
#
loop_
_entity_poly.entity_id
_entity_poly.type
_entity_poly.pdbx_seq_one_letter_code
_entity_poly.pdbx_strand_id
1 'polypeptide(L)'
;MNTANASTGFSPFQLRMGRSPRIIPPLVNPPSANEECPPEDLRAEQLFRQLELDLSEAQDNLILAKVSQQIQADKTRGPEIRYKEGDFVMLNTLHRRKDYMAPGDGRVAK
;
A
#
# COMPACT_ATOMS: atom_id res chain seq x y z
N MET A 1 28.59 9.63 -27.93
CA MET A 1 27.89 8.68 -28.83
C MET A 1 26.38 8.99 -28.86
N ASN A 2 26.01 10.24 -29.18
CA ASN A 2 24.62 10.72 -29.26
C ASN A 2 24.40 11.65 -30.47
N THR A 3 25.37 11.70 -31.39
CA THR A 3 25.25 12.46 -32.64
C THR A 3 24.30 11.70 -33.57
N ALA A 4 23.29 12.40 -34.09
CA ALA A 4 22.38 11.85 -35.08
C ALA A 4 23.12 11.63 -36.40
N ASN A 5 22.86 10.50 -37.07
CA ASN A 5 23.39 10.28 -38.40
C ASN A 5 22.66 11.19 -39.40
N ALA A 6 23.40 11.85 -40.29
CA ALA A 6 22.85 12.78 -41.28
C ALA A 6 21.87 12.10 -42.26
N SER A 7 22.05 10.81 -42.57
CA SER A 7 21.21 10.10 -43.55
C SER A 7 19.93 9.51 -42.96
N THR A 8 19.97 9.04 -41.71
CA THR A 8 18.83 8.37 -41.07
C THR A 8 18.15 9.24 -40.00
N GLY A 9 18.78 10.33 -39.57
CA GLY A 9 18.27 11.21 -38.51
C GLY A 9 18.28 10.59 -37.11
N PHE A 10 18.65 9.31 -36.97
CA PHE A 10 18.66 8.59 -35.70
C PHE A 10 20.07 8.45 -35.14
N SER A 11 20.18 8.47 -33.81
CA SER A 11 21.44 8.16 -33.14
C SER A 11 21.65 6.64 -33.03
N PRO A 12 22.91 6.15 -32.96
CA PRO A 12 23.18 4.74 -32.70
C PRO A 12 22.49 4.19 -31.44
N PHE A 13 22.32 5.04 -30.42
CA PHE A 13 21.58 4.69 -29.20
C PHE A 13 20.09 4.43 -29.49
N GLN A 14 19.44 5.31 -30.26
CA GLN A 14 18.03 5.15 -30.65
C GLN A 14 17.81 3.91 -31.49
N LEU A 15 18.70 3.62 -32.44
CA LEU A 15 18.62 2.41 -33.26
C LEU A 15 18.75 1.14 -32.42
N ARG A 16 19.58 1.16 -31.38
CA ARG A 16 19.79 -0.01 -30.50
C ARG A 16 18.69 -0.19 -29.45
N MET A 17 18.20 0.91 -28.89
CA MET A 17 17.33 0.89 -27.70
C MET A 17 15.88 1.26 -27.99
N GLY A 18 15.55 1.65 -29.22
CA GLY A 18 14.20 2.04 -29.64
C GLY A 18 13.68 3.33 -28.99
N ARG A 19 14.53 4.07 -28.27
CA ARG A 19 14.15 5.30 -27.54
C ARG A 19 15.29 6.30 -27.50
N SER A 20 14.94 7.59 -27.35
CA SER A 20 15.94 8.64 -27.13
C SER A 20 16.63 8.45 -25.77
N PRO A 21 17.93 8.75 -25.67
CA PRO A 21 18.62 8.77 -24.40
C PRO A 21 18.02 9.89 -23.53
N ARG A 22 17.52 9.54 -22.35
CA ARG A 22 17.13 10.54 -21.35
C ARG A 22 18.40 10.99 -20.64
N ILE A 23 18.93 12.13 -21.04
CA ILE A 23 20.00 12.79 -20.30
C ILE A 23 19.35 13.31 -19.02
N ILE A 24 19.84 12.86 -17.87
CA ILE A 24 19.45 13.44 -16.59
C ILE A 24 19.82 14.93 -16.69
N PRO A 25 18.88 15.86 -16.51
CA PRO A 25 19.20 17.28 -16.47
C PRO A 25 20.38 17.50 -15.50
N PRO A 26 21.29 18.44 -15.77
CA PRO A 26 22.36 18.72 -14.83
C PRO A 26 21.74 18.91 -13.45
N LEU A 27 22.26 18.18 -12.46
CA LEU A 27 21.88 18.36 -11.07
C LEU A 27 22.39 19.75 -10.68
N VAL A 28 21.58 20.77 -10.95
CA VAL A 28 21.86 22.12 -10.51
C VAL A 28 21.75 22.07 -9.00
N ASN A 29 22.85 22.31 -8.30
CA ASN A 29 22.80 22.54 -6.87
C ASN A 29 21.78 23.68 -6.66
N PRO A 30 20.81 23.53 -5.75
CA PRO A 30 19.89 24.63 -5.46
C PRO A 30 20.73 25.88 -5.14
N PRO A 31 20.24 27.09 -5.49
CA PRO A 31 20.88 28.31 -5.05
C PRO A 31 21.14 28.22 -3.55
N SER A 32 22.32 28.68 -3.15
CA SER A 32 22.87 28.55 -1.81
C SER A 32 21.81 28.81 -0.73
N ALA A 33 21.89 28.10 0.38
CA ALA A 33 20.99 28.14 1.54
C ALA A 33 20.86 29.50 2.28
N ASN A 34 21.07 30.62 1.57
CA ASN A 34 20.98 31.99 2.04
C ASN A 34 19.76 32.73 1.45
N GLU A 35 18.93 32.07 0.63
CA GLU A 35 17.59 32.57 0.33
C GLU A 35 16.70 32.18 1.52
N GLU A 36 16.22 33.19 2.26
CA GLU A 36 15.23 32.99 3.30
C GLU A 36 14.08 32.16 2.70
N CYS A 37 13.81 30.98 3.26
CA CYS A 37 12.72 30.13 2.79
C CYS A 37 11.45 30.99 2.75
N PRO A 38 10.80 31.14 1.59
CA PRO A 38 9.61 31.97 1.50
C PRO A 38 8.58 31.43 2.51
N PRO A 39 7.76 32.32 3.11
CA PRO A 39 6.83 31.93 4.16
C PRO A 39 5.85 30.84 3.73
N GLU A 40 5.61 30.68 2.43
CA GLU A 40 4.80 29.61 1.86
C GLU A 40 5.48 28.23 1.95
N ASP A 41 6.81 28.14 1.86
CA ASP A 41 7.54 26.87 1.99
C ASP A 41 7.50 26.37 3.44
N LEU A 42 7.64 27.29 4.41
CA LEU A 42 7.50 26.96 5.84
C LEU A 42 6.07 26.49 6.17
N ARG A 43 5.05 27.10 5.55
CA ARG A 43 3.66 26.65 5.69
C ARG A 43 3.43 25.29 5.06
N ALA A 44 4.01 25.05 3.88
CA ALA A 44 3.93 23.75 3.22
C ALA A 44 4.57 22.65 4.08
N GLU A 45 5.75 22.90 4.65
CA GLU A 45 6.39 21.95 5.58
C GLU A 45 5.53 21.67 6.82
N GLN A 46 4.93 22.70 7.41
CA GLN A 46 4.02 22.52 8.55
C GLN A 46 2.79 21.69 8.19
N LEU A 47 2.21 21.94 7.01
CA LEU A 47 1.07 21.18 6.50
C LEU A 47 1.46 19.71 6.27
N PHE A 48 2.60 19.43 5.65
CA PHE A 48 3.07 18.05 5.45
C PHE A 48 3.28 17.33 6.78
N ARG A 49 3.88 17.99 7.78
CA ARG A 49 4.04 17.41 9.11
C ARG A 49 2.69 17.10 9.76
N GLN A 50 1.70 17.98 9.61
CA GLN A 50 0.35 17.73 10.12
C GLN A 50 -0.29 16.52 9.42
N LEU A 51 -0.19 16.43 8.09
CA LEU A 51 -0.71 15.28 7.35
C LEU A 51 -0.04 13.96 7.75
N GLU A 52 1.28 13.97 7.97
CA GLU A 52 2.00 12.79 8.44
C GLU A 52 1.54 12.35 9.83
N LEU A 53 1.32 13.32 10.74
CA LEU A 53 0.76 13.06 12.07
C LEU A 53 -0.65 12.49 11.97
N ASP A 54 -1.54 13.11 11.22
CA ASP A 54 -2.94 12.66 11.02
C ASP A 54 -2.98 11.25 10.43
N LEU A 55 -2.10 10.96 9.47
CA LEU A 55 -1.98 9.64 8.87
C LEU A 55 -1.52 8.60 9.90
N SER A 56 -0.52 8.94 10.73
CA SER A 56 -0.04 8.05 11.80
C SER A 56 -1.14 7.75 12.82
N GLU A 57 -1.89 8.77 13.25
CA GLU A 57 -3.01 8.61 14.18
C GLU A 57 -4.14 7.76 13.56
N ALA A 58 -4.47 7.98 12.29
CA ALA A 58 -5.45 7.17 11.58
C ALA A 58 -5.03 5.70 11.49
N GLN A 59 -3.74 5.41 11.28
CA GLN A 59 -3.22 4.04 11.27
C GLN A 59 -3.35 3.37 12.64
N ASP A 60 -2.97 4.07 13.72
CA ASP A 60 -3.09 3.56 15.08
C ASP A 60 -4.55 3.27 15.44
N ASN A 61 -5.46 4.18 15.09
CA ASN A 61 -6.89 4.01 15.28
C ASN A 61 -7.43 2.79 14.51
N LEU A 62 -6.96 2.55 13.28
CA LEU A 62 -7.33 1.35 12.52
C LEU A 62 -6.81 0.07 13.16
N ILE A 63 -5.61 0.08 13.73
CA ILE A 63 -5.05 -1.07 14.45
C ILE A 63 -5.89 -1.36 15.69
N LEU A 64 -6.20 -0.34 16.50
CA LEU A 64 -7.06 -0.46 17.67
C LEU A 64 -8.46 -0.98 17.31
N ALA A 65 -9.04 -0.47 16.23
CA ALA A 65 -10.33 -0.94 15.73
C ALA A 65 -10.28 -2.42 15.33
N LYS A 66 -9.23 -2.87 14.63
CA LYS A 66 -9.06 -4.28 14.26
C LYS A 66 -8.93 -5.17 15.50
N VAL A 67 -8.11 -4.78 16.47
CA VAL A 67 -7.92 -5.55 17.71
C VAL A 67 -9.24 -5.65 18.48
N SER A 68 -10.00 -4.57 18.60
CA SER A 68 -11.30 -4.60 19.28
C SER A 68 -12.33 -5.46 18.55
N GLN A 69 -12.36 -5.40 17.21
CA GLN A 69 -13.20 -6.29 16.39
C GLN A 69 -12.82 -7.77 16.58
N GLN A 70 -11.52 -8.08 16.59
CA GLN A 70 -11.03 -9.44 16.84
C GLN A 70 -11.44 -9.94 18.22
N ILE A 71 -11.20 -9.15 19.28
CA ILE A 71 -11.61 -9.51 20.64
C ILE A 71 -13.12 -9.77 20.71
N GLN A 72 -13.92 -8.93 20.07
CA GLN A 72 -15.38 -9.09 20.07
C GLN A 72 -15.83 -10.32 19.29
N ALA A 73 -15.20 -10.63 18.16
CA ALA A 73 -15.47 -11.83 17.38
C ALA A 73 -15.07 -13.09 18.16
N ASP A 74 -13.91 -13.07 18.83
CA ASP A 74 -13.38 -14.19 19.61
C ASP A 74 -14.25 -14.53 20.82
N LYS A 75 -14.97 -13.57 21.41
CA LYS A 75 -15.97 -13.86 22.48
C LYS A 75 -17.04 -14.87 22.05
N THR A 76 -17.39 -14.87 20.76
CA THR A 76 -18.40 -15.79 20.20
C THR A 76 -17.78 -17.03 19.54
N ARG A 77 -16.45 -17.10 19.47
CA ARG A 77 -15.74 -18.22 18.86
C ARG A 77 -15.83 -19.44 19.79
N GLY A 78 -16.19 -20.59 19.22
CA GLY A 78 -16.16 -21.87 19.94
C GLY A 78 -14.73 -22.26 20.34
N PRO A 79 -14.56 -23.31 21.18
CA PRO A 79 -13.24 -23.77 21.61
C PRO A 79 -12.34 -24.07 20.41
N GLU A 80 -11.11 -23.57 20.45
CA GLU A 80 -10.14 -23.80 19.38
C GLU A 80 -9.73 -25.26 19.33
N ILE A 81 -10.01 -25.92 18.21
CA ILE A 81 -9.57 -27.29 17.96
C ILE A 81 -8.18 -27.22 17.35
N ARG A 82 -7.16 -27.67 18.09
CA ARG A 82 -5.78 -27.78 17.59
C ARG A 82 -5.60 -29.11 16.86
N TYR A 83 -5.48 -29.05 15.54
CA TYR A 83 -5.16 -30.20 14.71
C TYR A 83 -3.65 -30.42 14.64
N LYS A 84 -3.23 -31.67 14.58
CA LYS A 84 -1.83 -32.09 14.34
C LYS A 84 -1.69 -32.68 12.94
N GLU A 85 -0.45 -32.70 12.45
CA GLU A 85 -0.13 -33.39 11.20
C GLU A 85 -0.52 -34.87 11.31
N GLY A 86 -1.32 -35.35 10.36
CA GLY A 86 -1.87 -36.71 10.36
C GLY A 86 -3.30 -36.84 10.91
N ASP A 87 -3.89 -35.78 11.47
CA ASP A 87 -5.29 -35.79 11.87
C ASP A 87 -6.22 -35.80 10.64
N PHE A 88 -7.22 -36.68 10.66
CA PHE A 88 -8.28 -36.71 9.64
C PHE A 88 -9.48 -35.89 10.11
N VAL A 89 -9.85 -34.88 9.33
CA VAL A 89 -11.04 -34.05 9.60
C VAL A 89 -12.14 -34.43 8.63
N MET A 90 -13.31 -34.80 9.16
CA MET A 90 -14.46 -35.13 8.33
C MET A 90 -15.21 -33.85 7.94
N LEU A 91 -15.24 -33.56 6.63
CA LEU A 91 -15.90 -32.38 6.09
C LEU A 91 -17.26 -32.78 5.50
N ASN A 92 -18.35 -32.37 6.16
CA ASN A 92 -19.70 -32.53 5.63
C ASN A 92 -20.13 -31.28 4.86
N THR A 93 -20.41 -31.42 3.56
CA THR A 93 -20.86 -30.31 2.69
C THR A 93 -22.36 -30.31 2.41
N LEU A 94 -23.09 -31.30 2.91
CA LEU A 94 -24.47 -31.60 2.50
C LEU A 94 -25.45 -30.47 2.79
N HIS A 95 -25.24 -29.72 3.88
CA HIS A 95 -26.07 -28.57 4.27
C HIS A 95 -25.32 -27.24 4.28
N ARG A 96 -24.12 -27.17 3.71
CA ARG A 96 -23.21 -26.01 3.82
C ARG A 96 -23.89 -24.67 3.55
N ARG A 97 -24.75 -24.58 2.53
CA ARG A 97 -25.47 -23.33 2.19
C ARG A 97 -26.53 -22.96 3.23
N LYS A 98 -27.27 -23.94 3.77
CA LYS A 98 -28.28 -23.71 4.82
C LYS A 98 -27.61 -23.31 6.13
N ASP A 99 -26.55 -24.02 6.52
CA ASP A 99 -25.80 -23.75 7.74
C ASP A 99 -25.12 -22.37 7.67
N TYR A 100 -24.61 -21.98 6.50
CA TYR A 100 -24.03 -20.65 6.28
C TYR A 100 -25.07 -19.52 6.30
N MET A 101 -26.27 -19.76 5.77
CA MET A 101 -27.35 -18.77 5.70
C MET A 101 -28.27 -18.79 6.92
N ALA A 102 -27.99 -19.63 7.92
CA ALA A 102 -28.82 -19.78 9.10
C ALA A 102 -28.85 -18.47 9.92
N PRO A 103 -30.03 -17.92 10.23
CA PRO A 103 -30.14 -16.70 11.01
C PRO A 103 -29.69 -16.95 12.46
N GLY A 104 -28.81 -16.09 12.97
CA GLY A 104 -28.39 -16.09 14.38
C GLY A 104 -26.92 -16.39 14.64
N ASP A 105 -26.18 -16.92 13.67
CA ASP A 105 -24.76 -17.29 13.85
C ASP A 105 -23.79 -16.10 13.59
N GLY A 106 -24.31 -14.95 13.15
CA GLY A 106 -23.48 -13.75 12.87
C GLY A 106 -22.48 -13.90 11.73
N ARG A 107 -22.47 -15.05 11.02
CA ARG A 107 -21.52 -15.40 9.95
C ARG A 107 -21.86 -14.82 8.57
N VAL A 108 -23.06 -14.26 8.43
CA VAL A 108 -23.49 -13.55 7.22
C VAL A 108 -23.20 -12.07 7.44
N ALA A 109 -22.30 -11.50 6.64
CA ALA A 109 -22.14 -10.06 6.55
C ALA A 109 -23.49 -9.46 6.13
N LYS A 110 -24.06 -8.60 7.00
CA LYS A 110 -25.25 -7.80 6.67
C LYS A 110 -24.87 -6.61 5.80
#